data_AF-A0A971GWJ1-F1
#
_entry.id   AF-A0A971GWJ1-F1
#
_cell.length_a   1.000
_cell.length_b   1.000
_cell.length_c   1.000
_cell.angle_alpha   90.00
_cell.angle_beta   90.00
_cell.angle_gamma   90.00
#
_symmetry.space_group_name_H-M   'P 1'
#
loop_
_entity.id
_entity.type
_entity.pdbx_description
1 polymer ?
#
loop_
_entity_poly.entity_id
_entity_poly.type
_entity_poly.pdbx_seq_one_letter_code
_entity_poly.pdbx_strand_id
1 'polypeptide(L)'
;MELKKFDNKKNIIEKVRHNSIAEEIGIETGDVLISINGKEVKDIIDYKFLISDEYILVEIEKNCGELWEFEIEKEFDEDLGIEFSNPLIDRAKSCRNKCIFCFIDQLPPNMRETLYFKDDDSRLSFLQGNFITLTNMSDEEIDRIIAYRLSPINISIHTTNPELRIKMLNNKNAGKIFPILKRFKDAGIEVNCQIVLVPGVNDGKELNRTLMDLSSLYPSVRSVAVVPVGITKFREGLYEIEPFNREGSKEVLSLIEKKQYEFLEKIGTRFVFASDEFYAMSNMSLPKYEEYEGFPQLENGVGLMRAFEYEIKEELQSIQDNIRLNKSYILATGTLAAGFMNYIKDCVMEKFDDLQLIVVPVKNNFFGTTITVSGLVTGQDLVEQLQFYDNVDGIIIPRSMLRQNSDVFLDDFTIEDIERELKVKIIPVDVSGKDFIDLFRKA
;
A
#
# COMPACT_ATOMS: atom_id res chain seq x y z
N MET A 1 -5.52 -8.62 -12.07
CA MET A 1 -6.53 -8.57 -13.15
C MET A 1 -5.99 -7.61 -14.21
N GLU A 2 -5.69 -8.09 -15.42
CA GLU A 2 -5.16 -7.24 -16.49
C GLU A 2 -6.25 -6.30 -17.01
N LEU A 3 -6.00 -5.00 -16.96
CA LEU A 3 -6.91 -3.97 -17.48
C LEU A 3 -6.92 -4.05 -19.01
N LYS A 4 -7.87 -4.80 -19.58
CA LYS A 4 -8.16 -4.73 -21.02
C LYS A 4 -8.68 -3.32 -21.35
N LYS A 5 -8.10 -2.69 -22.37
CA LYS A 5 -8.53 -1.37 -22.89
C LYS A 5 -9.94 -1.49 -23.49
N PHE A 6 -10.97 -1.21 -22.70
CA PHE A 6 -12.32 -1.00 -23.20
C PHE A 6 -12.57 0.50 -23.40
N ASP A 7 -13.03 0.88 -24.60
CA ASP A 7 -13.19 2.26 -25.04
C ASP A 7 -14.62 2.80 -24.84
N ASN A 8 -15.46 2.09 -24.09
CA ASN A 8 -16.88 2.41 -23.96
C ASN A 8 -17.22 2.97 -22.58
N LYS A 9 -17.76 4.20 -22.58
CA LYS A 9 -18.39 4.88 -21.42
C LYS A 9 -19.70 4.23 -20.95
N LYS A 10 -19.95 2.95 -21.26
CA LYS A 10 -21.23 2.28 -21.00
C LYS A 10 -21.04 1.20 -19.92
N ASN A 11 -21.97 1.12 -18.96
CA ASN A 11 -21.95 0.15 -17.85
C ASN A 11 -22.41 -1.24 -18.32
N ILE A 12 -21.59 -1.90 -19.16
CA ILE A 12 -21.93 -3.21 -19.74
C ILE A 12 -21.79 -4.30 -18.68
N ILE A 13 -22.86 -5.07 -18.50
CA ILE A 13 -22.97 -6.20 -17.59
C ILE A 13 -22.24 -7.40 -18.21
N GLU A 14 -21.15 -7.86 -17.58
CA GLU A 14 -20.36 -9.00 -18.07
C GLU A 14 -20.93 -10.32 -17.54
N LYS A 15 -21.37 -10.32 -16.28
CA LYS A 15 -21.86 -11.53 -15.64
C LYS A 15 -22.99 -11.20 -14.67
N VAL A 16 -23.99 -12.07 -14.67
CA VAL A 16 -25.07 -12.08 -13.70
C VAL A 16 -24.89 -13.31 -12.81
N ARG A 17 -24.97 -13.12 -11.50
CA ARG A 17 -24.84 -14.22 -10.53
C ARG A 17 -26.09 -15.10 -10.55
N HIS A 18 -25.89 -16.40 -10.40
CA HIS A 18 -27.00 -17.33 -10.32
C HIS A 18 -27.74 -17.19 -8.97
N ASN A 19 -29.07 -17.25 -8.99
CA ASN A 19 -29.97 -16.94 -7.89
C ASN A 19 -29.79 -15.50 -7.35
N SER A 20 -29.64 -14.54 -8.26
CA SER A 20 -29.59 -13.12 -7.91
C SER A 20 -30.83 -12.37 -8.38
N ILE A 21 -31.13 -11.23 -7.76
CA ILE A 21 -32.23 -10.34 -8.16
C ILE A 21 -32.15 -10.03 -9.65
N ALA A 22 -30.93 -9.78 -10.17
CA ALA A 22 -30.72 -9.48 -11.58
C ALA A 22 -31.14 -10.64 -12.50
N GLU A 23 -30.89 -11.89 -12.12
CA GLU A 23 -31.36 -13.05 -12.89
C GLU A 23 -32.89 -13.16 -12.85
N GLU A 24 -33.50 -12.95 -11.67
CA GLU A 24 -34.94 -13.05 -11.46
C GLU A 24 -35.74 -12.03 -12.27
N ILE A 25 -35.25 -10.80 -12.38
CA ILE A 25 -35.89 -9.72 -13.16
C ILE A 25 -35.50 -9.73 -14.64
N GLY A 26 -34.70 -10.71 -15.08
CA GLY A 26 -34.36 -10.91 -16.49
C GLY A 26 -33.29 -9.96 -17.03
N ILE A 27 -32.34 -9.52 -16.19
CA ILE A 27 -31.11 -8.87 -16.63
C ILE A 27 -30.18 -9.95 -17.21
N GLU A 28 -29.62 -9.68 -18.38
CA GLU A 28 -28.76 -10.62 -19.09
C GLU A 28 -27.36 -10.04 -19.32
N THR A 29 -26.39 -10.92 -19.55
CA THR A 29 -25.04 -10.51 -19.99
C THR A 29 -25.14 -9.71 -21.29
N GLY A 30 -24.47 -8.56 -21.32
CA GLY A 30 -24.45 -7.62 -22.45
C GLY A 30 -25.38 -6.41 -22.27
N ASP A 31 -26.36 -6.49 -21.36
CA ASP A 31 -27.21 -5.34 -21.03
C ASP A 31 -26.38 -4.19 -20.42
N VAL A 32 -26.89 -2.96 -20.54
CA VAL A 32 -26.19 -1.75 -20.06
C VAL A 32 -27.00 -1.05 -18.98
N LEU A 33 -26.40 -0.88 -17.80
CA LEU A 33 -26.99 -0.11 -16.71
C LEU A 33 -26.91 1.39 -17.00
N ILE A 34 -28.04 2.08 -17.07
CA ILE A 34 -28.10 3.52 -17.39
C ILE A 34 -28.14 4.36 -16.11
N SER A 35 -29.13 4.12 -15.27
CA SER A 35 -29.34 4.90 -14.06
C SER A 35 -29.96 4.06 -12.93
N ILE A 36 -29.77 4.52 -11.70
CA ILE A 36 -30.46 4.00 -10.51
C ILE A 36 -31.08 5.20 -9.79
N ASN A 37 -32.36 5.14 -9.46
CA ASN A 37 -33.12 6.22 -8.84
C ASN A 37 -33.03 7.54 -9.64
N GLY A 38 -33.04 7.44 -10.97
CA GLY A 38 -32.91 8.57 -11.89
C GLY A 38 -31.54 9.26 -11.88
N LYS A 39 -30.53 8.64 -11.25
CA LYS A 39 -29.14 9.12 -11.23
C LYS A 39 -28.27 8.23 -12.11
N GLU A 40 -27.56 8.86 -13.04
CA GLU A 40 -26.58 8.19 -13.90
C GLU A 40 -25.49 7.52 -13.05
N VAL A 41 -25.23 6.24 -13.32
CA VAL A 41 -24.18 5.47 -12.63
C VAL A 41 -22.86 5.67 -13.38
N LYS A 42 -21.93 6.47 -12.82
CA LYS A 42 -20.67 6.78 -13.50
C LYS A 42 -19.55 5.80 -13.17
N ASP A 43 -19.59 5.23 -11.97
CA ASP A 43 -18.60 4.27 -11.50
C ASP A 43 -19.17 3.28 -10.47
N ILE A 44 -18.33 2.33 -10.06
CA ILE A 44 -18.69 1.30 -9.09
C ILE A 44 -19.10 1.87 -7.73
N ILE A 45 -18.62 3.07 -7.36
CA ILE A 45 -19.02 3.72 -6.11
C ILE A 45 -20.43 4.25 -6.24
N ASP A 46 -20.77 4.91 -7.35
CA ASP A 46 -22.16 5.31 -7.63
C ASP A 46 -23.08 4.10 -7.61
N TYR A 47 -22.69 2.98 -8.25
CA TYR A 47 -23.46 1.75 -8.22
C TYR A 47 -23.68 1.26 -6.78
N LYS A 48 -22.60 1.07 -6.02
CA LYS A 48 -22.66 0.56 -4.64
C LYS A 48 -23.44 1.49 -3.70
N PHE A 49 -23.38 2.80 -3.93
CA PHE A 49 -24.14 3.75 -3.13
C PHE A 49 -25.64 3.71 -3.48
N LEU A 50 -25.98 3.75 -4.77
CA LEU A 50 -27.35 3.84 -5.23
C LEU A 50 -28.14 2.55 -5.01
N ILE A 51 -27.47 1.39 -4.99
CA ILE A 51 -28.13 0.13 -4.61
C ILE A 51 -28.34 -0.01 -3.10
N SER A 52 -27.80 0.84 -2.23
CA SER A 52 -27.96 0.65 -0.78
C SER A 52 -29.39 0.93 -0.30
N ASP A 53 -30.22 1.60 -1.09
CA ASP A 53 -31.62 1.86 -0.74
C ASP A 53 -32.46 0.57 -0.79
N GLU A 54 -33.47 0.45 0.07
CA GLU A 54 -34.40 -0.71 0.08
C GLU A 54 -35.30 -0.74 -1.16
N TYR A 55 -35.62 0.44 -1.71
CA TYR A 55 -36.40 0.59 -2.93
C TYR A 55 -35.56 1.33 -3.97
N ILE A 56 -35.31 0.67 -5.10
CA ILE A 56 -34.55 1.24 -6.21
C ILE A 56 -35.30 1.11 -7.53
N LEU A 57 -35.23 2.16 -8.34
CA LEU A 57 -35.66 2.17 -9.73
C LEU A 57 -34.42 2.03 -10.63
N VAL A 58 -34.30 0.92 -11.33
CA VAL A 58 -33.14 0.59 -12.17
C VAL A 58 -33.51 0.70 -13.64
N GLU A 59 -32.79 1.53 -14.39
CA GLU A 59 -32.97 1.70 -15.84
C GLU A 59 -31.87 0.94 -16.59
N ILE A 60 -32.27 0.03 -17.50
CA ILE A 60 -31.35 -0.82 -18.27
C ILE A 60 -31.66 -0.72 -19.77
N GLU A 61 -30.62 -0.52 -20.57
CA GLU A 61 -30.67 -0.67 -22.03
C GLU A 61 -30.36 -2.14 -22.38
N LYS A 62 -31.37 -2.87 -22.85
CA LYS A 62 -31.24 -4.27 -23.30
C LYS A 62 -30.38 -4.33 -24.57
N ASN A 63 -29.82 -5.50 -24.87
CA ASN A 63 -29.07 -5.74 -26.12
C ASN A 63 -29.85 -5.37 -27.42
N CYS A 64 -31.18 -5.39 -27.39
CA CYS A 64 -32.05 -4.98 -28.50
C CYS A 64 -32.19 -3.45 -28.67
N GLY A 65 -31.64 -2.65 -27.75
CA GLY A 65 -31.76 -1.19 -27.71
C GLY A 65 -33.02 -0.67 -27.00
N GLU A 66 -33.82 -1.56 -26.41
CA GLU A 66 -34.97 -1.16 -25.59
C GLU A 66 -34.52 -0.73 -24.19
N LEU A 67 -35.16 0.31 -23.66
CA LEU A 67 -34.97 0.77 -22.29
C LEU A 67 -36.04 0.13 -21.40
N TRP A 68 -35.60 -0.59 -20.39
CA TRP A 68 -36.43 -1.26 -19.40
C TRP A 68 -36.21 -0.60 -18.04
N GLU A 69 -37.31 -0.34 -17.32
CA GLU A 69 -37.28 0.19 -15.96
C GLU A 69 -37.77 -0.90 -15.00
N PHE A 70 -37.00 -1.15 -13.95
CA PHE A 70 -37.31 -2.14 -12.93
C PHE A 70 -37.45 -1.47 -11.56
N GLU A 71 -38.61 -1.63 -10.93
CA GLU A 71 -38.80 -1.31 -9.52
C GLU A 71 -38.41 -2.53 -8.69
N ILE A 72 -37.38 -2.37 -7.86
CA ILE A 72 -36.81 -3.45 -7.05
C ILE A 72 -36.94 -3.07 -5.57
N GLU A 73 -37.59 -3.95 -4.81
CA GLU A 73 -37.62 -3.92 -3.34
C GLU A 73 -36.70 -5.03 -2.83
N LYS A 74 -35.75 -4.66 -1.97
CA LYS A 74 -34.72 -5.58 -1.48
C LYS A 74 -34.26 -5.21 -0.06
N GLU A 75 -33.52 -6.11 0.59
CA GLU A 75 -32.90 -5.78 1.86
C GLU A 75 -31.74 -4.76 1.68
N PHE A 76 -31.43 -4.00 2.73
CA PHE A 76 -30.46 -2.90 2.67
C PHE A 76 -29.06 -3.34 2.21
N ASP A 77 -28.63 -4.56 2.54
CA ASP A 77 -27.33 -5.14 2.22
C ASP A 77 -27.35 -6.13 1.03
N GLU A 78 -28.50 -6.34 0.41
CA GLU A 78 -28.67 -7.27 -0.69
C GLU A 78 -28.14 -6.69 -2.02
N ASP A 79 -27.23 -7.41 -2.69
CA ASP A 79 -26.66 -7.00 -3.98
C ASP A 79 -27.54 -7.51 -5.12
N LEU A 80 -27.62 -6.74 -6.22
CA LEU A 80 -28.35 -7.17 -7.42
C LEU A 80 -27.70 -8.38 -8.11
N GLY A 81 -26.42 -8.65 -7.82
CA GLY A 81 -25.69 -9.77 -8.41
C GLY A 81 -25.14 -9.50 -9.81
N ILE A 82 -24.92 -8.23 -10.13
CA ILE A 82 -24.38 -7.75 -11.41
C ILE A 82 -22.86 -7.57 -11.29
N GLU A 83 -22.10 -8.14 -12.22
CA GLU A 83 -20.65 -7.93 -12.35
C GLU A 83 -20.35 -7.23 -13.68
N PHE A 84 -19.66 -6.08 -13.59
CA PHE A 84 -19.29 -5.26 -14.75
C PHE A 84 -17.96 -5.71 -15.36
N SER A 85 -17.85 -5.56 -16.69
CA SER A 85 -16.63 -5.84 -17.47
C SER A 85 -15.39 -5.05 -17.01
N ASN A 86 -15.60 -3.90 -16.37
CA ASN A 86 -14.54 -3.13 -15.74
C ASN A 86 -15.07 -2.50 -14.43
N PRO A 87 -14.60 -2.95 -13.25
CA PRO A 87 -15.01 -2.34 -11.98
C PRO A 87 -14.56 -0.87 -11.86
N LEU A 88 -13.58 -0.44 -12.65
CA LEU A 88 -13.21 0.98 -12.83
C LEU A 88 -13.85 1.50 -14.11
N ILE A 89 -15.14 1.80 -14.03
CA ILE A 89 -16.00 2.18 -15.17
C ILE A 89 -15.41 3.34 -16.00
N ASP A 90 -14.78 4.31 -15.33
CA ASP A 90 -13.90 5.32 -15.96
C ASP A 90 -12.43 4.94 -15.81
N ARG A 91 -11.59 5.26 -16.82
CA ARG A 91 -10.14 4.99 -16.81
C ARG A 91 -9.54 5.48 -15.49
N ALA A 92 -8.73 4.64 -14.83
CA ALA A 92 -8.01 5.05 -13.62
C ALA A 92 -7.31 6.39 -13.88
N LYS A 93 -7.59 7.39 -13.04
CA LYS A 93 -7.04 8.73 -13.25
C LYS A 93 -5.55 8.72 -12.99
N SER A 94 -4.76 8.87 -14.05
CA SER A 94 -3.31 8.96 -13.91
C SER A 94 -2.91 10.25 -13.21
N CYS A 95 -2.01 10.16 -12.23
CA CYS A 95 -1.40 11.30 -11.56
C CYS A 95 -0.71 12.23 -12.56
N ARG A 96 -1.06 13.53 -12.53
CA ARG A 96 -0.43 14.56 -13.37
C ARG A 96 0.70 15.31 -12.66
N ASN A 97 0.98 14.94 -11.41
CA ASN A 97 2.03 15.58 -10.63
C ASN A 97 3.42 15.21 -11.17
N LYS A 98 4.34 16.17 -11.05
CA LYS A 98 5.77 15.99 -11.36
C LYS A 98 6.55 16.22 -10.08
N CYS A 99 6.29 15.36 -9.09
CA CYS A 99 6.85 15.52 -7.76
C CYS A 99 8.38 15.43 -7.80
N ILE A 100 9.06 16.27 -7.03
CA ILE A 100 10.53 16.23 -6.92
C ILE A 100 11.03 14.85 -6.42
N PHE A 101 10.21 14.15 -5.65
CA PHE A 101 10.48 12.85 -5.03
C PHE A 101 9.73 11.68 -5.71
N CYS A 102 9.18 11.87 -6.92
CA CYS A 102 8.37 10.84 -7.58
C CYS A 102 9.17 9.55 -7.83
N PHE A 103 8.75 8.45 -7.19
CA PHE A 103 9.42 7.15 -7.37
C PHE A 103 9.24 6.58 -8.78
N ILE A 104 8.10 6.85 -9.42
CA ILE A 104 7.79 6.36 -10.77
C ILE A 104 8.65 7.04 -11.84
N ASP A 105 8.97 8.33 -11.67
CA ASP A 105 9.82 9.08 -12.62
C ASP A 105 11.29 8.62 -12.60
N GLN A 106 11.69 7.85 -11.57
CA GLN A 106 13.04 7.32 -11.40
C GLN A 106 13.11 5.80 -11.62
N LEU A 107 12.12 5.22 -12.28
CA LEU A 107 12.20 3.82 -12.72
C LEU A 107 13.12 3.70 -13.94
N PRO A 108 13.88 2.60 -14.08
CA PRO A 108 14.69 2.34 -15.26
C PRO A 108 13.81 2.30 -16.51
N PRO A 109 14.33 2.61 -17.71
CA PRO A 109 13.61 2.42 -18.96
C PRO A 109 13.37 0.93 -19.26
N ASN A 110 12.35 0.63 -20.08
CA ASN A 110 11.98 -0.72 -20.55
C ASN A 110 11.49 -1.69 -19.45
N MET A 111 11.02 -1.18 -18.32
CA MET A 111 10.22 -1.96 -17.38
C MET A 111 8.82 -2.18 -17.96
N ARG A 112 8.04 -3.06 -17.33
CA ARG A 112 6.64 -3.29 -17.69
C ARG A 112 5.82 -1.99 -17.64
N GLU A 113 4.96 -1.78 -18.64
CA GLU A 113 4.15 -0.56 -18.77
C GLU A 113 3.32 -0.23 -17.51
N THR A 114 2.84 -1.26 -16.81
CA THR A 114 2.04 -1.10 -15.58
C THR A 114 2.81 -0.46 -14.43
N LEU A 115 4.14 -0.60 -14.38
CA LEU A 115 4.97 0.00 -13.33
C LEU A 115 5.15 1.51 -13.52
N TYR A 116 4.98 2.03 -14.74
CA TYR A 116 5.03 3.47 -15.01
C TYR A 116 3.69 4.18 -14.80
N PHE A 117 2.63 3.44 -14.48
CA PHE A 117 1.34 4.03 -14.22
C PHE A 117 1.35 4.71 -12.85
N LYS A 118 1.22 6.04 -12.84
CA LYS A 118 1.07 6.80 -11.60
C LYS A 118 -0.40 6.83 -11.21
N ASP A 119 -0.77 6.14 -10.14
CA ASP A 119 -2.14 6.16 -9.62
C ASP A 119 -2.40 7.45 -8.79
N ASP A 120 -3.60 8.01 -8.91
CA ASP A 120 -4.12 9.13 -8.11
C ASP A 120 -5.66 9.09 -8.03
N ASP A 121 -6.24 7.88 -8.09
CA ASP A 121 -7.69 7.66 -8.13
C ASP A 121 -8.30 7.46 -6.73
N SER A 122 -9.26 8.29 -6.32
CA SER A 122 -9.95 8.16 -5.01
C SER A 122 -10.67 6.85 -4.84
N ARG A 123 -11.14 6.24 -5.94
CA ARG A 123 -11.85 4.97 -5.89
C ARG A 123 -10.92 3.86 -5.44
N LEU A 124 -9.68 3.88 -5.91
CA LEU A 124 -8.65 2.95 -5.49
C LEU A 124 -8.16 3.24 -4.08
N SER A 125 -8.21 4.50 -3.63
CA SER A 125 -7.97 4.82 -2.22
C SER A 125 -8.97 4.16 -1.28
N PHE A 126 -10.26 4.25 -1.60
CA PHE A 126 -11.31 3.64 -0.78
C PHE A 126 -11.36 2.11 -0.92
N LEU A 127 -11.25 1.58 -2.14
CA LEU A 127 -11.42 0.14 -2.42
C LEU A 127 -10.15 -0.68 -2.14
N GLN A 128 -8.96 -0.08 -2.23
CA GLN A 128 -7.68 -0.78 -2.20
C GLN A 128 -6.67 -0.16 -1.22
N GLY A 129 -7.04 0.88 -0.47
CA GLY A 129 -6.14 1.54 0.48
C GLY A 129 -5.09 2.44 -0.16
N ASN A 130 -5.14 2.67 -1.49
CA ASN A 130 -4.13 3.49 -2.17
C ASN A 130 -4.09 4.93 -1.66
N PHE A 131 -2.91 5.54 -1.65
CA PHE A 131 -2.77 6.94 -1.24
C PHE A 131 -2.98 7.89 -2.41
N ILE A 132 -3.85 8.89 -2.21
CA ILE A 132 -4.15 9.93 -3.22
C ILE A 132 -3.61 11.30 -2.81
N THR A 133 -3.33 12.14 -3.79
CA THR A 133 -2.77 13.48 -3.56
C THR A 133 -3.83 14.59 -3.58
N LEU A 134 -5.07 14.27 -3.99
CA LEU A 134 -6.20 15.19 -4.20
C LEU A 134 -5.96 16.31 -5.23
N THR A 135 -4.84 16.32 -5.94
CA THR A 135 -4.50 17.44 -6.83
C THR A 135 -5.23 17.41 -8.17
N ASN A 136 -5.73 16.24 -8.56
CA ASN A 136 -6.44 16.01 -9.82
C ASN A 136 -7.96 15.89 -9.64
N MET A 137 -8.49 16.17 -8.44
CA MET A 137 -9.92 16.10 -8.15
C MET A 137 -10.58 17.46 -8.34
N SER A 138 -11.74 17.43 -8.98
CA SER A 138 -12.67 18.57 -9.06
C SER A 138 -13.43 18.75 -7.75
N ASP A 139 -14.00 19.94 -7.53
CA ASP A 139 -14.85 20.19 -6.36
C ASP A 139 -16.08 19.25 -6.33
N GLU A 140 -16.62 18.89 -7.50
CA GLU A 140 -17.72 17.92 -7.62
C GLU A 140 -17.33 16.52 -7.10
N GLU A 141 -16.10 16.08 -7.33
CA GLU A 141 -15.60 14.80 -6.82
C GLU A 141 -15.40 14.82 -5.30
N ILE A 142 -14.95 15.95 -4.77
CA ILE A 142 -14.83 16.16 -3.32
C ILE A 142 -16.23 16.14 -2.69
N ASP A 143 -17.21 16.79 -3.32
CA ASP A 143 -18.60 16.76 -2.87
C ASP A 143 -19.22 15.36 -2.95
N ARG A 144 -18.88 14.57 -3.98
CA ARG A 144 -19.28 13.15 -4.07
C ARG A 144 -18.70 12.33 -2.91
N ILE A 145 -17.42 12.48 -2.61
CA ILE A 145 -16.77 11.81 -1.47
C ILE A 145 -17.54 12.10 -0.17
N ILE A 146 -17.90 13.37 0.05
CA ILE A 146 -18.65 13.82 1.22
C ILE A 146 -20.08 13.26 1.22
N ALA A 147 -20.79 13.37 0.10
CA ALA A 147 -22.17 12.93 -0.03
C ALA A 147 -22.32 11.42 0.21
N TYR A 148 -21.37 10.63 -0.27
CA TYR A 148 -21.36 9.17 -0.11
C TYR A 148 -20.69 8.70 1.18
N ARG A 149 -20.15 9.63 1.97
CA ARG A 149 -19.40 9.34 3.20
C ARG A 149 -18.29 8.31 3.00
N LEU A 150 -17.54 8.41 1.90
CA LEU A 150 -16.43 7.50 1.63
C LEU A 150 -15.37 7.68 2.70
N SER A 151 -15.23 6.69 3.59
CA SER A 151 -14.38 6.79 4.77
C SER A 151 -13.97 5.38 5.23
N PRO A 152 -12.72 5.15 5.67
CA PRO A 152 -11.60 6.10 5.70
C PRO A 152 -10.98 6.36 4.31
N ILE A 153 -10.27 7.48 4.15
CA ILE A 153 -9.53 7.81 2.93
C ILE A 153 -8.04 7.98 3.26
N ASN A 154 -7.17 7.45 2.39
CA ASN A 154 -5.73 7.52 2.53
C ASN A 154 -5.14 8.63 1.65
N ILE A 155 -4.52 9.65 2.26
CA ILE A 155 -4.09 10.89 1.55
C ILE A 155 -2.61 11.18 1.75
N SER A 156 -1.87 11.36 0.65
CA SER A 156 -0.49 11.84 0.66
C SER A 156 -0.43 13.37 0.77
N ILE A 157 -0.16 13.85 1.99
CA ILE A 157 -0.13 15.28 2.32
C ILE A 157 1.21 15.90 1.96
N HIS A 158 2.30 15.27 2.37
CA HIS A 158 3.70 15.75 2.30
C HIS A 158 3.99 17.03 3.09
N THR A 159 3.14 18.06 3.00
CA THR A 159 3.20 19.28 3.81
C THR A 159 1.86 20.01 3.76
N THR A 160 1.48 20.71 4.84
CA THR A 160 0.30 21.60 4.84
C THR A 160 0.63 23.02 4.33
N ASN A 161 1.92 23.34 4.11
CA ASN A 161 2.34 24.62 3.56
C ASN A 161 1.97 24.70 2.06
N PRO A 162 1.04 25.59 1.65
CA PRO A 162 0.53 25.60 0.28
C PRO A 162 1.60 25.86 -0.78
N GLU A 163 2.50 26.81 -0.53
CA GLU A 163 3.55 27.18 -1.49
C GLU A 163 4.60 26.07 -1.63
N LEU A 164 5.00 25.48 -0.50
CA LEU A 164 5.93 24.37 -0.50
C LEU A 164 5.32 23.14 -1.19
N ARG A 165 4.04 22.83 -0.92
CA ARG A 165 3.35 21.72 -1.57
C ARG A 165 3.26 21.90 -3.09
N ILE A 166 2.96 23.11 -3.57
CA ILE A 166 2.98 23.42 -5.01
C ILE A 166 4.36 23.18 -5.62
N LYS A 167 5.44 23.59 -4.94
CA LYS A 167 6.82 23.37 -5.40
C LYS A 167 7.16 21.87 -5.42
N MET A 168 6.84 21.16 -4.35
CA MET A 168 7.16 19.74 -4.18
C MET A 168 6.44 18.85 -5.21
N LEU A 169 5.16 19.10 -5.48
CA LEU A 169 4.34 18.30 -6.41
C LEU A 169 4.37 18.84 -7.86
N ASN A 170 4.91 20.05 -8.05
CA ASN A 170 4.88 20.81 -9.30
C ASN A 170 3.45 20.91 -9.88
N ASN A 171 2.48 21.21 -9.01
CA ASN A 171 1.06 21.33 -9.36
C ASN A 171 0.41 22.49 -8.60
N LYS A 172 -0.19 23.43 -9.35
CA LYS A 172 -0.84 24.64 -8.80
C LYS A 172 -2.02 24.32 -7.88
N ASN A 173 -2.74 23.22 -8.13
CA ASN A 173 -3.86 22.79 -7.30
C ASN A 173 -3.40 22.20 -5.96
N ALA A 174 -2.12 21.87 -5.81
CA ALA A 174 -1.61 21.22 -4.61
C ALA A 174 -1.77 22.08 -3.35
N GLY A 175 -1.81 23.41 -3.48
CA GLY A 175 -2.00 24.33 -2.34
C GLY A 175 -3.38 24.24 -1.67
N LYS A 176 -4.36 23.56 -2.28
CA LYS A 176 -5.75 23.48 -1.77
C LYS A 176 -5.98 22.40 -0.71
N ILE A 177 -4.96 21.63 -0.34
CA ILE A 177 -5.13 20.43 0.51
C ILE A 177 -5.79 20.73 1.86
N PHE A 178 -5.35 21.77 2.57
CA PHE A 178 -5.81 22.04 3.93
C PHE A 178 -7.28 22.49 3.99
N PRO A 179 -7.77 23.38 3.09
CA PRO A 179 -9.20 23.62 2.93
C PRO A 179 -10.04 22.37 2.66
N ILE A 180 -9.53 21.42 1.86
CA ILE A 180 -10.25 20.17 1.55
C ILE A 180 -10.35 19.30 2.81
N LEU A 181 -9.26 19.15 3.58
CA LEU A 181 -9.28 18.41 4.83
C LEU A 181 -10.26 19.02 5.86
N LYS A 182 -10.46 20.34 5.86
CA LYS A 182 -11.49 20.98 6.68
C LYS A 182 -12.90 20.57 6.25
N ARG A 183 -13.19 20.54 4.94
CA ARG A 183 -14.48 20.05 4.42
C ARG A 183 -14.72 18.59 4.84
N PHE A 184 -13.69 17.75 4.78
CA PHE A 184 -13.76 16.36 5.25
C PHE A 184 -14.02 16.27 6.75
N LYS A 185 -13.36 17.11 7.56
CA LYS A 185 -13.64 17.21 8.99
C LYS A 185 -15.08 17.61 9.28
N ASP A 186 -15.58 18.64 8.62
CA ASP A 186 -16.95 19.14 8.80
C ASP A 186 -18.00 18.10 8.38
N ALA A 187 -17.66 17.24 7.41
CA ALA A 187 -18.47 16.12 6.96
C ALA A 187 -18.31 14.82 7.79
N GLY A 188 -17.38 14.78 8.76
CA GLY A 188 -17.11 13.58 9.56
C GLY A 188 -16.39 12.46 8.80
N ILE A 189 -15.67 12.78 7.71
CA ILE A 189 -14.88 11.82 6.95
C ILE A 189 -13.57 11.54 7.68
N GLU A 190 -13.29 10.26 7.95
CA GLU A 190 -12.01 9.83 8.50
C GLU A 190 -10.92 9.77 7.42
N VAL A 191 -9.73 10.24 7.78
CA VAL A 191 -8.58 10.38 6.89
C VAL A 191 -7.32 9.85 7.56
N ASN A 192 -6.58 8.99 6.86
CA ASN A 192 -5.21 8.64 7.19
C ASN A 192 -4.26 9.42 6.28
N CYS A 193 -3.21 10.01 6.86
CA CYS A 193 -2.28 10.83 6.10
C CYS A 193 -0.92 10.14 5.97
N GLN A 194 -0.25 10.39 4.84
CA GLN A 194 1.14 9.99 4.62
C GLN A 194 1.98 11.22 4.27
N ILE A 195 3.19 11.27 4.80
CA ILE A 195 4.20 12.28 4.53
C ILE A 195 5.45 11.56 4.03
N VAL A 196 5.74 11.68 2.73
CA VAL A 196 7.08 11.43 2.21
C VAL A 196 7.97 12.61 2.59
N LEU A 197 8.96 12.32 3.42
CA LEU A 197 9.90 13.30 3.96
C LEU A 197 11.13 13.41 3.05
N VAL A 198 11.47 14.64 2.68
CA VAL A 198 12.60 14.98 1.82
C VAL A 198 13.53 15.89 2.62
N PRO A 199 14.81 15.49 2.84
CA PRO A 199 15.77 16.28 3.61
C PRO A 199 15.92 17.71 3.07
N GLY A 200 15.90 18.70 3.96
CA GLY A 200 16.05 20.12 3.63
C GLY A 200 14.87 20.76 2.90
N VAL A 201 13.78 20.02 2.66
CA VAL A 201 12.61 20.53 1.93
C VAL A 201 11.38 20.63 2.83
N ASN A 202 10.90 19.51 3.37
CA ASN A 202 9.70 19.44 4.23
C ASN A 202 9.95 18.78 5.59
N ASP A 203 11.21 18.65 5.99
CA ASP A 203 11.63 18.16 7.29
C ASP A 203 11.72 19.26 8.37
N GLY A 204 12.15 18.88 9.57
CA GLY A 204 12.38 19.79 10.70
C GLY A 204 11.18 20.70 11.04
N LYS A 205 11.33 22.00 10.80
CA LYS A 205 10.29 23.00 11.14
C LYS A 205 9.02 22.83 10.30
N GLU A 206 9.15 22.52 9.02
CA GLU A 206 8.00 22.34 8.14
C GLU A 206 7.25 21.03 8.47
N LEU A 207 7.98 19.99 8.86
CA LEU A 207 7.36 18.76 9.40
C LEU A 207 6.57 19.08 10.67
N ASN A 208 7.17 19.77 11.65
CA ASN A 208 6.49 20.14 12.89
C ASN A 208 5.23 20.99 12.62
N ARG A 209 5.30 21.96 11.71
CA ARG A 209 4.13 22.76 11.29
C ARG A 209 3.05 21.85 10.70
N THR A 210 3.42 20.96 9.80
CA THR A 210 2.51 20.02 9.15
C THR A 210 1.79 19.13 10.17
N LEU A 211 2.52 18.58 11.14
CA LEU A 211 1.95 17.74 12.19
C LEU A 211 0.98 18.53 13.09
N MET A 212 1.32 19.77 13.43
CA MET A 212 0.44 20.65 14.22
C MET A 212 -0.87 20.97 13.47
N ASP A 213 -0.75 21.36 12.19
CA ASP A 213 -1.90 21.64 11.34
C ASP A 213 -2.83 20.41 11.22
N LEU A 214 -2.26 19.23 10.97
CA LEU A 214 -3.03 17.97 10.88
C LEU A 214 -3.67 17.58 12.21
N SER A 215 -2.96 17.72 13.34
CA SER A 215 -3.51 17.40 14.66
C SER A 215 -4.71 18.25 15.04
N SER A 216 -4.81 19.49 14.52
CA SER A 216 -5.98 20.36 14.72
C SER A 216 -7.27 19.82 14.06
N LEU A 217 -7.12 18.84 13.15
CA LEU A 217 -8.22 18.20 12.44
C LEU A 217 -8.65 16.87 13.06
N TYR A 218 -7.99 16.42 14.13
CA TYR A 218 -8.46 15.28 14.92
C TYR A 218 -9.90 15.51 15.43
N PRO A 219 -10.79 14.49 15.45
CA PRO A 219 -10.54 13.07 15.11
C PRO A 219 -10.68 12.69 13.63
N SER A 220 -11.04 13.64 12.74
CA SER A 220 -11.23 13.34 11.31
C SER A 220 -9.92 12.91 10.66
N VAL A 221 -8.80 13.59 10.93
CA VAL A 221 -7.49 13.00 10.65
C VAL A 221 -7.17 12.03 11.79
N ARG A 222 -7.05 10.74 11.48
CA ARG A 222 -6.86 9.67 12.48
C ARG A 222 -5.39 9.39 12.77
N SER A 223 -4.59 9.31 11.72
CA SER A 223 -3.17 8.94 11.83
C SER A 223 -2.32 9.54 10.73
N VAL A 224 -1.03 9.71 11.00
CA VAL A 224 -0.04 10.26 10.07
C VAL A 224 1.18 9.34 10.00
N ALA A 225 1.44 8.74 8.84
CA ALA A 225 2.69 8.04 8.55
C ALA A 225 3.77 9.00 8.04
N VAL A 226 4.99 8.87 8.54
CA VAL A 226 6.17 9.61 8.04
C VAL A 226 7.18 8.60 7.48
N VAL A 227 7.41 8.68 6.17
CA VAL A 227 8.29 7.77 5.42
C VAL A 227 9.44 8.57 4.79
N PRO A 228 10.67 8.04 4.72
CA PRO A 228 11.76 8.71 4.02
C PRO A 228 11.53 8.65 2.50
N VAL A 229 12.17 9.56 1.76
CA VAL A 229 12.20 9.52 0.30
C VAL A 229 13.04 8.34 -0.21
N GLY A 230 12.44 7.51 -1.07
CA GLY A 230 13.16 6.47 -1.81
C GLY A 230 13.85 7.04 -3.05
N ILE A 231 15.15 6.75 -3.21
CA ILE A 231 15.99 7.29 -4.29
C ILE A 231 16.63 6.14 -5.05
N THR A 232 16.45 6.07 -6.37
CA THR A 232 17.13 5.11 -7.25
C THR A 232 18.33 5.77 -7.96
N LYS A 233 19.17 4.98 -8.62
CA LYS A 233 20.26 5.45 -9.49
C LYS A 233 19.78 6.08 -10.81
N PHE A 234 18.51 5.90 -11.18
CA PHE A 234 17.92 6.36 -12.44
C PHE A 234 17.22 7.72 -12.29
N ARG A 235 17.94 8.73 -11.77
CA ARG A 235 17.38 10.08 -11.51
C ARG A 235 17.98 11.19 -12.36
N GLU A 236 18.60 10.84 -13.49
CA GLU A 236 19.21 11.84 -14.38
C GLU A 236 18.15 12.85 -14.88
N GLY A 237 18.42 14.14 -14.71
CA GLY A 237 17.50 15.23 -15.08
C GLY A 237 16.35 15.50 -14.10
N LEU A 238 16.28 14.78 -12.97
CA LEU A 238 15.32 15.06 -11.89
C LEU A 238 15.91 16.01 -10.84
N TYR A 239 15.07 16.50 -9.94
CA TYR A 239 15.49 17.32 -8.81
C TYR A 239 16.48 16.54 -7.92
N GLU A 240 17.60 17.17 -7.60
CA GLU A 240 18.65 16.61 -6.76
C GLU A 240 18.17 16.50 -5.31
N ILE A 241 18.24 15.30 -4.76
CA ILE A 241 17.79 14.98 -3.41
C ILE A 241 18.87 14.14 -2.76
N GLU A 242 19.31 14.56 -1.57
CA GLU A 242 20.14 13.72 -0.72
C GLU A 242 19.25 12.77 0.10
N PRO A 243 19.58 11.47 0.19
CA PRO A 243 18.85 10.54 1.06
C PRO A 243 19.09 10.86 2.53
N PHE A 244 18.17 10.43 3.39
CA PHE A 244 18.41 10.47 4.83
C PHE A 244 19.61 9.60 5.20
N ASN A 245 20.46 10.14 6.06
CA ASN A 245 21.55 9.41 6.68
C ASN A 245 21.16 9.00 8.12
N ARG A 246 22.08 8.32 8.82
CA ARG A 246 21.87 7.88 10.20
C ARG A 246 21.54 9.04 11.15
N GLU A 247 22.21 10.18 11.02
CA GLU A 247 22.03 11.33 11.92
C GLU A 247 20.69 12.03 11.66
N GLY A 248 20.38 12.34 10.39
CA GLY A 248 19.10 12.92 10.00
C GLY A 248 17.91 12.02 10.38
N SER A 249 18.07 10.69 10.27
CA SER A 249 17.05 9.74 10.74
C SER A 249 16.80 9.84 12.25
N LYS A 250 17.87 9.99 13.06
CA LYS A 250 17.74 10.18 14.52
C LYS A 250 17.05 11.49 14.87
N GLU A 251 17.35 12.57 14.15
CA GLU A 251 16.71 13.87 14.36
C GLU A 251 15.20 13.81 14.07
N VAL A 252 14.82 13.15 12.97
CA VAL A 252 13.41 12.93 12.61
C VAL A 252 12.70 12.09 13.68
N LEU A 253 13.30 10.98 14.12
CA LEU A 253 12.73 10.13 15.17
C LEU A 253 12.58 10.88 16.49
N SER A 254 13.57 11.66 16.89
CA SER A 254 13.52 12.49 18.11
C SER A 254 12.40 13.54 18.04
N LEU A 255 12.21 14.18 16.88
CA LEU A 255 11.10 15.10 16.66
C LEU A 255 9.75 14.40 16.76
N ILE A 256 9.61 13.24 16.12
CA ILE A 256 8.38 12.45 16.12
C ILE A 256 8.05 11.98 17.54
N GLU A 257 9.02 11.42 18.27
CA GLU A 257 8.82 10.97 19.66
C GLU A 257 8.35 12.13 20.56
N LYS A 258 8.97 13.31 20.44
CA LYS A 258 8.50 14.50 21.17
C LYS A 258 7.06 14.86 20.83
N LYS A 259 6.68 14.81 19.54
CA LYS A 259 5.30 15.09 19.11
C LYS A 259 4.32 14.03 19.61
N GLN A 260 4.72 12.76 19.61
CA GLN A 260 3.92 11.66 20.13
C GLN A 260 3.57 11.88 21.61
N TYR A 261 4.52 12.32 22.45
CA TYR A 261 4.21 12.70 23.84
C TYR A 261 3.24 13.87 23.92
N GLU A 262 3.46 14.94 23.15
CA GLU A 262 2.57 16.11 23.11
C GLU A 262 1.14 15.76 22.66
N PHE A 263 0.98 14.83 21.70
CA PHE A 263 -0.31 14.39 21.19
C PHE A 263 -1.01 13.42 22.13
N LEU A 264 -0.27 12.51 22.77
CA LEU A 264 -0.82 11.59 23.74
C LEU A 264 -1.48 12.35 24.91
N GLU A 265 -0.85 13.43 25.39
CA GLU A 265 -1.42 14.30 26.44
C GLU A 265 -2.65 15.09 25.99
N LYS A 266 -2.67 15.57 24.73
CA LYS A 266 -3.73 16.47 24.24
C LYS A 266 -4.95 15.77 23.65
N ILE A 267 -4.73 14.71 22.90
CA ILE A 267 -5.75 14.02 22.10
C ILE A 267 -5.83 12.51 22.39
N GLY A 268 -4.99 11.98 23.29
CA GLY A 268 -5.07 10.59 23.74
C GLY A 268 -4.52 9.55 22.76
N THR A 269 -3.81 9.99 21.72
CA THR A 269 -3.16 9.13 20.71
C THR A 269 -1.80 9.71 20.35
N ARG A 270 -0.85 8.85 20.00
CA ARG A 270 0.45 9.26 19.44
C ARG A 270 0.32 9.95 18.09
N PHE A 271 -0.76 9.70 17.34
CA PHE A 271 -1.19 10.36 16.10
C PHE A 271 -0.25 10.26 14.89
N VAL A 272 1.06 10.40 15.10
CA VAL A 272 2.11 10.35 14.09
C VAL A 272 3.02 9.14 14.34
N PHE A 273 3.38 8.43 13.28
CA PHE A 273 4.22 7.25 13.34
C PHE A 273 5.28 7.29 12.23
N ALA A 274 6.52 7.02 12.60
CA ALA A 274 7.63 6.89 11.64
C ALA A 274 7.63 5.49 11.04
N SER A 275 7.98 5.38 9.76
CA SER A 275 8.26 4.08 9.14
C SER A 275 9.45 3.38 9.79
N ASP A 276 9.43 2.05 9.69
CA ASP A 276 10.49 1.17 10.20
C ASP A 276 11.86 1.47 9.56
N GLU A 277 11.86 2.06 8.36
CA GLU A 277 13.08 2.47 7.66
C GLU A 277 13.90 3.50 8.45
N PHE A 278 13.26 4.47 9.11
CA PHE A 278 13.98 5.42 9.96
C PHE A 278 14.67 4.73 11.15
N TYR A 279 14.01 3.75 11.76
CA TYR A 279 14.57 2.99 12.88
C TYR A 279 15.75 2.11 12.43
N ALA A 280 15.59 1.42 11.30
CA ALA A 280 16.65 0.59 10.73
C ALA A 280 17.87 1.43 10.28
N MET A 281 17.68 2.57 9.60
CA MET A 281 18.76 3.48 9.20
C MET A 281 19.51 4.10 10.38
N SER A 282 18.77 4.46 11.43
CA SER A 282 19.33 5.08 12.65
C SER A 282 19.97 4.08 13.62
N ASN A 283 19.69 2.78 13.43
CA ASN A 283 19.98 1.69 14.37
C ASN A 283 19.39 1.98 15.78
N MET A 284 18.19 2.56 15.81
CA MET A 284 17.41 2.77 17.04
C MET A 284 16.45 1.59 17.24
N SER A 285 16.11 1.31 18.50
CA SER A 285 15.11 0.30 18.83
C SER A 285 13.73 0.71 18.32
N LEU A 286 12.99 -0.25 17.76
CA LEU A 286 11.58 -0.07 17.41
C LEU A 286 10.73 0.21 18.66
N PRO A 287 9.69 1.06 18.57
CA PRO A 287 8.67 1.23 19.61
C PRO A 287 8.07 -0.10 20.06
N LYS A 288 7.48 -0.16 21.25
CA LYS A 288 6.79 -1.37 21.72
C LYS A 288 5.52 -1.61 20.91
N TYR A 289 5.01 -2.84 20.93
CA TYR A 289 3.83 -3.24 20.16
C TYR A 289 2.62 -2.35 20.44
N GLU A 290 2.37 -2.02 21.70
CA GLU A 290 1.23 -1.20 22.13
C GLU A 290 1.35 0.27 21.69
N GLU A 291 2.57 0.74 21.40
CA GLU A 291 2.82 2.13 20.98
C GLU A 291 2.42 2.39 19.54
N TYR A 292 2.13 1.35 18.75
CA TYR A 292 1.62 1.48 17.39
C TYR A 292 0.09 1.63 17.34
N GLU A 293 -0.60 1.55 18.48
CA GLU A 293 -2.04 1.85 18.61
C GLU A 293 -2.94 1.12 17.59
N GLY A 294 -2.64 -0.16 17.35
CA GLY A 294 -3.39 -1.00 16.40
C GLY A 294 -2.90 -0.91 14.95
N PHE A 295 -1.67 -0.40 14.72
CA PHE A 295 -0.99 -0.39 13.42
C PHE A 295 -1.82 0.26 12.28
N PRO A 296 -2.33 1.50 12.45
CA PRO A 296 -3.20 2.14 11.45
C PRO A 296 -2.50 2.46 10.12
N GLN A 297 -1.18 2.27 10.03
CA GLN A 297 -0.32 2.69 8.94
C GLN A 297 0.61 1.57 8.46
N LEU A 298 0.25 0.30 8.69
CA LEU A 298 1.08 -0.85 8.35
C LEU A 298 1.47 -0.87 6.86
N GLU A 299 0.54 -0.50 5.98
CA GLU A 299 0.74 -0.38 4.52
C GLU A 299 1.83 0.64 4.14
N ASN A 300 2.11 1.63 5.00
CA ASN A 300 3.17 2.62 4.81
C ASN A 300 4.53 2.19 5.38
N GLY A 301 4.68 0.91 5.72
CA GLY A 301 5.90 0.40 6.34
C GLY A 301 6.08 0.86 7.79
N VAL A 302 4.99 1.17 8.49
CA VAL A 302 5.00 1.55 9.90
C VAL A 302 4.64 0.32 10.75
N GLY A 303 5.63 -0.22 11.48
CA GLY A 303 5.41 -1.30 12.44
C GLY A 303 5.40 -2.71 11.85
N LEU A 304 5.73 -2.89 10.58
CA LEU A 304 5.87 -4.22 9.94
C LEU A 304 6.85 -5.11 10.70
N MET A 305 8.02 -4.56 11.07
CA MET A 305 9.05 -5.29 11.80
C MET A 305 8.59 -5.65 13.21
N ARG A 306 7.91 -4.72 13.90
CA ARG A 306 7.40 -4.98 15.26
C ARG A 306 6.25 -5.98 15.26
N ALA A 307 5.32 -5.89 14.30
CA ALA A 307 4.23 -6.84 14.14
C ALA A 307 4.76 -8.25 13.85
N PHE A 308 5.68 -8.36 12.89
CA PHE A 308 6.33 -9.63 12.56
C PHE A 308 7.08 -10.23 13.75
N GLU A 309 7.88 -9.43 14.46
CA GLU A 309 8.57 -9.88 15.68
C GLU A 309 7.61 -10.42 16.75
N TYR A 310 6.49 -9.73 16.95
CA TYR A 310 5.48 -10.11 17.94
C TYR A 310 4.85 -11.47 17.58
N GLU A 311 4.38 -11.62 16.34
CA GLU A 311 3.77 -12.86 15.85
C GLU A 311 4.76 -14.04 15.92
N ILE A 312 6.03 -13.83 15.53
CA ILE A 312 7.09 -14.84 15.66
C ILE A 312 7.23 -15.30 17.10
N LYS A 313 7.29 -14.36 18.06
CA LYS A 313 7.47 -14.71 19.48
C LYS A 313 6.27 -15.47 20.03
N GLU A 314 5.06 -15.08 19.68
CA GLU A 314 3.85 -15.81 20.07
C GLU A 314 3.85 -17.24 19.52
N GLU A 315 4.20 -17.41 18.24
CA GLU A 315 4.27 -18.72 17.60
C GLU A 315 5.41 -19.61 18.13
N LEU A 316 6.56 -19.03 18.48
CA LEU A 316 7.64 -19.77 19.12
C LEU A 316 7.26 -20.21 20.54
N GLN A 317 6.51 -19.40 21.28
CA GLN A 317 6.03 -19.75 22.63
C GLN A 317 4.98 -20.86 22.62
N SER A 318 4.17 -20.96 21.56
CA SER A 318 3.14 -22.00 21.44
C SER A 318 3.70 -23.38 21.10
N ILE A 319 4.95 -23.47 20.60
CA ILE A 319 5.63 -24.74 20.34
C ILE A 319 6.03 -25.40 21.66
N GLN A 320 5.43 -26.54 21.98
CA GLN A 320 5.75 -27.32 23.18
C GLN A 320 6.80 -28.41 22.95
N ASP A 321 6.95 -28.86 21.70
CA ASP A 321 7.85 -29.95 21.33
C ASP A 321 9.23 -29.43 20.93
N ASN A 322 10.28 -30.22 21.21
CA ASN A 322 11.59 -30.01 20.61
C ASN A 322 11.57 -30.60 19.20
N ILE A 323 11.50 -29.73 18.20
CA ILE A 323 11.46 -30.10 16.78
C ILE A 323 12.89 -30.09 16.24
N ARG A 324 13.34 -31.22 15.70
CA ARG A 324 14.66 -31.37 15.08
C ARG A 324 14.52 -31.45 13.57
N LEU A 325 15.13 -30.51 12.85
CA LEU A 325 14.97 -30.39 11.40
C LEU A 325 16.15 -30.93 10.60
N ASN A 326 17.39 -30.79 11.09
CA ASN A 326 18.61 -31.08 10.32
C ASN A 326 18.58 -30.38 8.93
N LYS A 327 18.21 -29.09 8.92
CA LYS A 327 18.00 -28.30 7.70
C LYS A 327 18.84 -27.03 7.71
N SER A 328 19.24 -26.57 6.54
CA SER A 328 19.97 -25.31 6.34
C SER A 328 19.23 -24.43 5.33
N TYR A 329 18.82 -23.23 5.71
CA TYR A 329 18.14 -22.29 4.80
C TYR A 329 18.82 -20.93 4.76
N ILE A 330 18.68 -20.26 3.61
CA ILE A 330 19.05 -18.86 3.45
C ILE A 330 17.82 -17.99 3.66
N LEU A 331 17.95 -16.92 4.45
CA LEU A 331 16.97 -15.84 4.54
C LEU A 331 17.48 -14.67 3.69
N ALA A 332 17.03 -14.57 2.45
CA ALA A 332 17.40 -13.45 1.58
C ALA A 332 16.48 -12.26 1.85
N THR A 333 17.07 -11.10 2.15
CA THR A 333 16.33 -9.89 2.52
C THR A 333 17.03 -8.64 1.99
N GLY A 334 16.35 -7.49 2.02
CA GLY A 334 16.97 -6.21 1.72
C GLY A 334 18.00 -5.82 2.78
N THR A 335 19.00 -5.03 2.41
CA THR A 335 20.08 -4.60 3.31
C THR A 335 19.58 -3.88 4.57
N LEU A 336 18.44 -3.19 4.49
CA LEU A 336 17.81 -2.48 5.61
C LEU A 336 17.41 -3.40 6.76
N ALA A 337 16.78 -4.53 6.42
CA ALA A 337 16.22 -5.46 7.40
C ALA A 337 17.24 -6.49 7.91
N ALA A 338 18.49 -6.46 7.44
CA ALA A 338 19.51 -7.45 7.74
C ALA A 338 19.77 -7.63 9.24
N GLY A 339 19.90 -6.53 9.98
CA GLY A 339 20.14 -6.58 11.43
C GLY A 339 18.96 -7.20 12.18
N PHE A 340 17.75 -6.83 11.80
CA PHE A 340 16.52 -7.37 12.38
C PHE A 340 16.31 -8.86 12.03
N MET A 341 16.54 -9.25 10.78
CA MET A 341 16.43 -10.65 10.39
C MET A 341 17.46 -11.53 11.08
N ASN A 342 18.66 -11.01 11.40
CA ASN A 342 19.63 -11.74 12.23
C ASN A 342 19.09 -11.97 13.65
N TYR A 343 18.43 -10.98 14.24
CA TYR A 343 17.76 -11.15 15.53
C TYR A 343 16.66 -12.22 15.46
N ILE A 344 15.78 -12.16 14.46
CA ILE A 344 14.72 -13.17 14.26
C ILE A 344 15.31 -14.57 14.05
N LYS A 345 16.35 -14.67 13.22
CA LYS A 345 17.09 -15.90 12.93
C LYS A 345 17.60 -16.56 14.22
N ASP A 346 18.22 -15.77 15.10
CA ASP A 346 18.73 -16.26 16.39
C ASP A 346 17.58 -16.77 17.28
N CYS A 347 16.46 -16.03 17.39
CA CYS A 347 15.28 -16.47 18.16
C CYS A 347 14.68 -17.79 17.64
N VAL A 348 14.64 -18.00 16.33
CA VAL A 348 14.13 -19.25 15.75
C VAL A 348 15.11 -20.40 15.97
N MET A 349 16.41 -20.19 15.75
CA MET A 349 17.43 -21.23 15.95
C MET A 349 17.55 -21.68 17.43
N GLU A 350 17.20 -20.83 18.40
CA GLU A 350 17.12 -21.23 19.81
C GLU A 350 16.00 -22.24 20.10
N LYS A 351 14.96 -22.28 19.26
CA LYS A 351 13.78 -23.13 19.46
C LYS A 351 13.81 -24.44 18.66
N PHE A 352 14.49 -24.46 17.51
CA PHE A 352 14.56 -25.62 16.61
C PHE A 352 15.95 -26.24 16.60
N ASP A 353 16.03 -27.52 16.97
CA ASP A 353 17.30 -28.26 17.01
C ASP A 353 17.81 -28.58 15.59
N ASP A 354 19.12 -28.44 15.39
CA ASP A 354 19.82 -28.68 14.11
C ASP A 354 19.23 -27.91 12.91
N LEU A 355 18.64 -26.74 13.16
CA LEU A 355 18.29 -25.76 12.13
C LEU A 355 19.44 -24.76 11.97
N GLN A 356 19.90 -24.57 10.74
CA GLN A 356 20.83 -23.50 10.37
C GLN A 356 20.10 -22.50 9.49
N LEU A 357 20.12 -21.24 9.89
CA LEU A 357 19.58 -20.14 9.09
C LEU A 357 20.72 -19.16 8.80
N ILE A 358 20.82 -18.70 7.55
CA ILE A 358 21.84 -17.75 7.10
C ILE A 358 21.15 -16.53 6.52
N VAL A 359 21.29 -15.38 7.17
CA VAL A 359 20.73 -14.12 6.66
C VAL A 359 21.66 -13.54 5.61
N VAL A 360 21.15 -13.37 4.38
CA VAL A 360 21.90 -12.77 3.28
C VAL A 360 21.26 -11.43 2.90
N PRO A 361 21.92 -10.29 3.21
CA PRO A 361 21.46 -8.98 2.79
C PRO A 361 21.79 -8.73 1.32
N VAL A 362 20.77 -8.75 0.48
CA VAL A 362 20.87 -8.57 -0.98
C VAL A 362 20.98 -7.09 -1.28
N LYS A 363 22.09 -6.68 -1.89
CA LYS A 363 22.29 -5.32 -2.38
C LYS A 363 21.50 -5.11 -3.65
N ASN A 364 20.81 -3.99 -3.76
CA ASN A 364 20.07 -3.65 -4.97
C ASN A 364 21.01 -3.02 -6.00
N ASN A 365 21.62 -3.82 -6.86
CA ASN A 365 22.48 -3.32 -7.94
C ASN A 365 21.62 -2.81 -9.10
N PHE A 366 20.42 -3.39 -9.29
CA PHE A 366 19.49 -2.99 -10.35
C PHE A 366 19.01 -1.55 -10.21
N PHE A 367 18.32 -1.18 -9.13
CA PHE A 367 17.84 0.18 -8.85
C PHE A 367 18.89 1.07 -8.18
N GLY A 368 19.97 0.50 -7.64
CA GLY A 368 21.03 1.23 -6.94
C GLY A 368 21.00 1.00 -5.42
N THR A 369 22.17 1.07 -4.80
CA THR A 369 22.40 0.62 -3.40
C THR A 369 21.73 1.48 -2.34
N THR A 370 21.17 2.63 -2.71
CA THR A 370 20.29 3.47 -1.88
C THR A 370 18.92 2.83 -1.66
N ILE A 371 18.51 1.91 -2.54
CA ILE A 371 17.32 1.08 -2.34
C ILE A 371 17.70 -0.12 -1.47
N THR A 372 17.11 -0.18 -0.27
CA THR A 372 17.53 -1.12 0.78
C THR A 372 16.39 -2.02 1.28
N VAL A 373 15.15 -1.77 0.85
CA VAL A 373 13.96 -2.56 1.20
C VAL A 373 13.88 -3.86 0.39
N SER A 374 13.31 -4.91 1.00
CA SER A 374 13.18 -6.22 0.36
C SER A 374 12.25 -6.21 -0.84
N GLY A 375 11.14 -5.47 -0.80
CA GLY A 375 10.14 -5.47 -1.88
C GLY A 375 10.59 -4.88 -3.21
N LEU A 376 11.80 -4.31 -3.27
CA LEU A 376 12.39 -3.78 -4.50
C LEU A 376 13.60 -4.61 -4.98
N VAL A 377 13.96 -5.69 -4.28
CA VAL A 377 15.01 -6.62 -4.70
C VAL A 377 14.57 -7.35 -5.97
N THR A 378 15.45 -7.40 -6.96
CA THR A 378 15.17 -8.03 -8.26
C THR A 378 15.67 -9.47 -8.31
N GLY A 379 15.17 -10.25 -9.29
CA GLY A 379 15.63 -11.62 -9.50
C GLY A 379 17.11 -11.68 -9.89
N GLN A 380 17.56 -10.76 -10.75
CA GLN A 380 18.98 -10.63 -11.09
C GLN A 380 19.87 -10.36 -9.87
N ASP A 381 19.45 -9.45 -8.98
CA ASP A 381 20.21 -9.15 -7.75
C ASP A 381 20.35 -10.40 -6.85
N LEU A 382 19.30 -11.23 -6.78
CA LEU A 382 19.32 -12.49 -6.04
C LEU A 382 20.29 -13.48 -6.67
N VAL A 383 20.21 -13.73 -7.98
CA VAL A 383 21.09 -14.67 -8.67
C VAL A 383 22.56 -14.28 -8.48
N GLU A 384 22.88 -13.01 -8.75
CA GLU A 384 24.27 -12.52 -8.71
C GLU A 384 24.92 -12.75 -7.33
N GLN A 385 24.15 -12.59 -6.26
CA GLN A 385 24.67 -12.62 -4.89
C GLN A 385 24.50 -13.98 -4.22
N LEU A 386 23.53 -14.80 -4.64
CA LEU A 386 23.23 -16.09 -4.02
C LEU A 386 23.87 -17.27 -4.75
N GLN A 387 24.42 -17.09 -5.95
CA GLN A 387 25.14 -18.14 -6.71
C GLN A 387 26.32 -18.79 -5.97
N PHE A 388 26.82 -18.16 -4.90
CA PHE A 388 27.95 -18.66 -4.12
C PHE A 388 27.52 -19.53 -2.92
N TYR A 389 26.22 -19.69 -2.70
CA TYR A 389 25.70 -20.49 -1.60
C TYR A 389 25.23 -21.85 -2.11
N ASP A 390 26.11 -22.84 -1.99
CA ASP A 390 25.82 -24.24 -2.27
C ASP A 390 25.41 -25.00 -0.99
N ASN A 391 24.72 -26.12 -1.15
CA ASN A 391 24.38 -27.07 -0.06
C ASN A 391 23.41 -26.53 1.01
N VAL A 392 22.41 -25.75 0.60
CA VAL A 392 21.27 -25.38 1.44
C VAL A 392 20.00 -26.07 0.96
N ASP A 393 19.06 -26.30 1.86
CA ASP A 393 17.76 -26.93 1.56
C ASP A 393 16.78 -25.97 0.85
N GLY A 394 17.04 -24.66 0.90
CA GLY A 394 16.25 -23.66 0.20
C GLY A 394 16.63 -22.22 0.53
N ILE A 395 16.12 -21.29 -0.28
CA ILE A 395 16.26 -19.85 -0.10
C ILE A 395 14.87 -19.28 0.19
N ILE A 396 14.69 -18.80 1.40
CA ILE A 396 13.47 -18.16 1.86
C ILE A 396 13.52 -16.69 1.48
N ILE A 397 12.48 -16.24 0.79
CA ILE A 397 12.30 -14.84 0.39
C ILE A 397 10.95 -14.33 0.89
N PRO A 398 10.84 -13.04 1.25
CA PRO A 398 9.53 -12.45 1.51
C PRO A 398 8.73 -12.34 0.21
N ARG A 399 7.45 -12.70 0.24
CA ARG A 399 6.54 -12.57 -0.90
C ARG A 399 6.42 -11.14 -1.44
N SER A 400 6.75 -10.14 -0.64
CA SER A 400 6.82 -8.74 -1.08
C SER A 400 7.87 -8.49 -2.17
N MET A 401 8.84 -9.38 -2.39
CA MET A 401 9.75 -9.34 -3.56
C MET A 401 9.05 -9.69 -4.87
N LEU A 402 7.93 -10.39 -4.80
CA LEU A 402 7.17 -10.86 -5.95
C LEU A 402 5.99 -9.92 -6.21
N ARG A 403 5.57 -9.85 -7.46
CA ARG A 403 4.32 -9.18 -7.82
C ARG A 403 3.15 -9.91 -7.16
N GLN A 404 2.23 -9.13 -6.59
CA GLN A 404 1.04 -9.64 -5.92
C GLN A 404 0.29 -10.68 -6.77
N ASN A 405 -0.01 -11.83 -6.16
CA ASN A 405 -0.68 -12.98 -6.79
C ASN A 405 0.07 -13.55 -8.01
N SER A 406 1.40 -13.48 -8.04
CA SER A 406 2.22 -14.08 -9.08
C SER A 406 3.61 -14.45 -8.56
N ASP A 407 4.34 -15.29 -9.30
CA ASP A 407 5.69 -15.74 -8.96
C ASP A 407 6.77 -15.03 -9.80
N VAL A 408 6.54 -13.73 -10.07
CA VAL A 408 7.39 -12.92 -10.95
C VAL A 408 7.94 -11.72 -10.18
N PHE A 409 9.26 -11.52 -10.26
CA PHE A 409 9.98 -10.36 -9.70
C PHE A 409 9.80 -9.11 -10.55
N LEU A 410 10.21 -7.94 -10.05
CA LEU A 410 10.04 -6.66 -10.75
C LEU A 410 10.70 -6.60 -12.13
N ASP A 411 11.82 -7.30 -12.31
CA ASP A 411 12.64 -7.40 -13.53
C ASP A 411 12.26 -8.58 -14.44
N ASP A 412 11.03 -9.10 -14.30
CA ASP A 412 10.45 -10.19 -15.09
C ASP A 412 11.08 -11.58 -14.91
N PHE A 413 12.05 -11.72 -14.00
CA PHE A 413 12.51 -13.03 -13.56
C PHE A 413 11.37 -13.78 -12.86
N THR A 414 11.22 -15.06 -13.18
CA THR A 414 10.31 -15.98 -12.47
C THR A 414 11.05 -16.70 -11.35
N ILE A 415 10.32 -17.26 -10.40
CA ILE A 415 10.89 -18.19 -9.41
C ILE A 415 11.62 -19.33 -10.12
N GLU A 416 11.02 -19.91 -11.17
CA GLU A 416 11.60 -21.02 -11.92
C GLU A 416 12.93 -20.64 -12.60
N ASP A 417 13.06 -19.41 -13.09
CA ASP A 417 14.32 -18.93 -13.66
C ASP A 417 15.44 -18.87 -12.61
N ILE A 418 15.13 -18.32 -11.42
CA ILE A 418 16.09 -18.23 -10.32
C ILE A 418 16.46 -19.63 -9.80
N GLU A 419 15.48 -20.51 -9.60
CA GLU A 419 15.73 -21.90 -9.16
C GLU A 419 16.62 -22.66 -10.16
N ARG A 420 16.42 -22.44 -11.46
CA ARG A 420 17.26 -23.04 -12.51
C ARG A 420 18.70 -22.54 -12.47
N GLU A 421 18.89 -21.25 -12.21
CA GLU A 421 20.23 -20.63 -12.17
C GLU A 421 20.98 -20.98 -10.88
N LEU A 422 20.31 -20.92 -9.73
CA LEU A 422 20.90 -21.22 -8.42
C LEU A 422 20.96 -22.71 -8.10
N LYS A 423 20.15 -23.55 -8.78
CA LYS A 423 19.97 -24.98 -8.47
C LYS A 423 19.51 -25.23 -7.02
N VAL A 424 18.83 -24.26 -6.43
CA VAL A 424 18.29 -24.29 -5.08
C VAL A 424 16.84 -23.83 -5.14
N LYS A 425 15.98 -24.46 -4.34
CA LYS A 425 14.55 -24.13 -4.26
C LYS A 425 14.33 -22.74 -3.65
N ILE A 426 13.50 -21.92 -4.26
CA ILE A 426 13.04 -20.64 -3.70
C ILE A 426 11.73 -20.87 -2.94
N ILE A 427 11.65 -20.33 -1.74
CA ILE A 427 10.52 -20.51 -0.82
C ILE A 427 9.95 -19.13 -0.51
N PRO A 428 8.94 -18.66 -1.26
CA PRO A 428 8.28 -17.40 -0.97
C PRO A 428 7.34 -17.54 0.23
N VAL A 429 7.53 -16.67 1.24
CA VAL A 429 6.76 -16.67 2.49
C VAL A 429 6.13 -15.30 2.70
N ASP A 430 4.87 -15.27 3.11
CA ASP A 430 4.22 -14.04 3.54
C ASP A 430 4.92 -13.44 4.76
N VAL A 431 4.88 -12.12 4.90
CA VAL A 431 5.49 -11.43 6.05
C VAL A 431 4.56 -11.54 7.26
N SER A 432 4.22 -12.78 7.65
CA SER A 432 3.48 -13.14 8.84
C SER A 432 4.35 -14.06 9.70
N GLY A 433 4.33 -13.85 11.02
CA GLY A 433 5.11 -14.68 11.93
C GLY A 433 4.65 -16.14 11.89
N LYS A 434 3.35 -16.36 11.71
CA LYS A 434 2.78 -17.70 11.59
C LYS A 434 3.28 -18.45 10.37
N ASP A 435 3.18 -17.87 9.17
CA ASP A 435 3.60 -18.56 7.93
C ASP A 435 5.10 -18.84 7.94
N PHE A 436 5.88 -17.92 8.53
CA PHE A 436 7.31 -18.10 8.70
C PHE A 436 7.66 -19.25 9.65
N ILE A 437 7.01 -19.36 10.82
CA ILE A 437 7.25 -20.45 11.76
C ILE A 437 6.69 -21.79 11.23
N ASP A 438 5.56 -21.77 10.54
CA ASP A 438 4.94 -22.96 9.96
C ASP A 438 5.84 -23.64 8.92
N LEU A 439 6.70 -22.87 8.25
CA LEU A 439 7.72 -23.43 7.35
C LEU A 439 8.62 -24.43 8.09
N PHE A 440 8.99 -24.13 9.33
CA PHE A 440 9.87 -24.97 10.14
C PHE A 440 9.10 -26.06 10.89
N ARG A 441 7.82 -25.86 11.21
CA ARG A 441 7.00 -26.90 11.86
C ARG A 441 6.65 -28.06 10.92
N LYS A 442 6.50 -27.78 9.62
CA LYS A 442 6.05 -28.76 8.60
C LYS A 442 7.20 -29.37 7.78
N ALA A 443 8.44 -28.95 8.02
CA ALA A 443 9.62 -29.29 7.21
C ALA A 443 10.26 -30.65 7.53
#